data_AF-A0A7S2KQN2-F1
#
_entry.id   AF-A0A7S2KQN2-F1
#
_cell.length_a   1.000
_cell.length_b   1.000
_cell.length_c   1.000
_cell.angle_alpha   90.00
_cell.angle_beta   90.00
_cell.angle_gamma   90.00
#
_symmetry.space_group_name_H-M   'P 1'
#
loop_
_entity.id
_entity.type
_entity.pdbx_description
1 polymer ?
#
loop_
_entity_poly.entity_id
_entity_poly.type
_entity_poly.pdbx_seq_one_letter_code
_entity_poly.pdbx_strand_id
1 'polypeptide(L)'
;AATRSKRGRPPGLPPSQPGRLQRQRGAELRAKAAELKGMAESLLEKAGKLRAIKRRQDEGRVQQSDIEWVSQVYKDYSGDVDKLAKVCGVQRELLEKHPPKDAADFSRKILAGTYSSGASEAEKASVRHRLKEALQDKKSKLRRTTTKEMQGVASDAEVNMVAVLYTNAGGDLERIAEIIGIGAEVLQRNPPVDARDFGRKLLAGQYTEESSEAAKKNLRDQIANQLRRQVSMLRRTATREYSGEARSEDVEALAQVYLQHCGDLERLPPLWGGRGSFLP
;
A
#
# COMPACT_ATOMS: atom_id res chain seq x y z
N ALA A 1 -4.50 -113.83 27.47
CA ALA A 1 -3.15 -113.24 27.37
C ALA A 1 -3.20 -112.04 26.43
N ALA A 2 -2.92 -110.85 26.95
CA ALA A 2 -3.15 -109.57 26.29
C ALA A 2 -2.06 -109.23 25.26
N THR A 3 -2.45 -108.93 24.02
CA THR A 3 -1.56 -108.46 22.95
C THR A 3 -1.47 -106.93 22.99
N ARG A 4 -0.29 -106.45 23.39
CA ARG A 4 0.04 -105.03 23.59
C ARG A 4 0.44 -104.40 22.25
N SER A 5 -0.49 -103.68 21.64
CA SER A 5 -0.28 -102.94 20.38
C SER A 5 0.63 -101.72 20.59
N LYS A 6 1.81 -101.74 19.97
CA LYS A 6 2.79 -100.64 19.91
C LYS A 6 2.24 -99.50 19.02
N ARG A 7 1.76 -98.41 19.64
CA ARG A 7 1.44 -97.17 18.94
C ARG A 7 2.74 -96.46 18.54
N GLY A 8 3.01 -96.39 17.23
CA GLY A 8 4.10 -95.61 16.66
C GLY A 8 3.88 -94.11 16.88
N ARG A 9 4.93 -93.41 17.33
CA ARG A 9 4.96 -91.95 17.47
C ARG A 9 5.12 -91.34 16.06
N PRO A 10 4.28 -90.39 15.65
CA PRO A 10 4.45 -89.72 14.36
C PRO A 10 5.73 -88.87 14.34
N PRO A 11 6.38 -88.73 13.16
CA PRO A 11 7.60 -87.94 13.00
C PRO A 11 7.34 -86.47 13.33
N GLY A 12 8.20 -85.89 14.17
CA GLY A 12 8.11 -84.49 14.59
C GLY A 12 8.23 -83.55 13.40
N LEU A 13 7.27 -82.62 13.30
CA LEU A 13 7.29 -81.52 12.34
C LEU A 13 8.56 -80.68 12.55
N PRO A 14 9.26 -80.29 11.46
CA PRO A 14 10.44 -79.46 11.56
C PRO A 14 10.07 -78.09 12.17
N PRO A 15 10.92 -77.50 13.02
CA PRO A 15 10.67 -76.20 13.61
C PRO A 15 10.56 -75.17 12.49
N SER A 16 9.36 -74.60 12.35
CA SER A 16 9.11 -73.45 11.49
C SER A 16 10.12 -72.35 11.84
N GLN A 17 10.84 -71.82 10.85
CA GLN A 17 11.84 -70.76 11.00
C GLN A 17 11.24 -69.37 10.63
N PRO A 18 10.36 -68.75 11.45
CA PRO A 18 9.79 -67.44 11.12
C PRO A 18 10.81 -66.29 11.19
N GLY A 19 11.99 -66.49 11.81
CA GLY A 19 12.96 -65.42 12.05
C GLY A 19 13.83 -65.01 10.85
N ARG A 20 13.96 -65.83 9.80
CA ARG A 20 14.91 -65.56 8.70
C ARG A 20 14.38 -64.52 7.71
N LEU A 21 13.08 -64.58 7.41
CA LEU A 21 12.41 -63.65 6.49
C LEU A 21 12.27 -62.24 7.08
N GLN A 22 12.02 -62.12 8.40
CA GLN A 22 11.97 -60.81 9.07
C GLN A 22 13.33 -60.10 9.08
N ARG A 23 14.44 -60.85 9.25
CA ARG A 23 15.79 -60.29 9.22
C ARG A 23 16.18 -59.82 7.81
N GLN A 24 15.80 -60.57 6.77
CA GLN A 24 16.03 -60.16 5.38
C GLN A 24 15.27 -58.89 5.01
N ARG A 25 13.97 -58.79 5.35
CA ARG A 25 13.18 -57.56 5.14
C ARG A 25 13.75 -56.36 5.89
N GLY A 26 14.22 -56.55 7.12
CA GLY A 26 14.84 -55.48 7.90
C GLY A 26 16.14 -54.95 7.27
N ALA A 27 16.96 -55.84 6.70
CA ALA A 27 18.19 -55.46 6.01
C ALA A 27 17.90 -54.70 4.69
N GLU A 28 16.94 -55.17 3.89
CA GLU A 28 16.53 -54.51 2.64
C GLU A 28 15.95 -53.11 2.89
N LEU A 29 15.13 -52.94 3.92
CA LEU A 29 14.56 -51.63 4.28
C LEU A 29 15.64 -50.64 4.72
N ARG A 30 16.66 -51.10 5.45
CA ARG A 30 17.80 -50.26 5.85
C ARG A 30 18.67 -49.85 4.66
N ALA A 31 18.89 -50.76 3.71
CA ALA A 31 19.63 -50.47 2.48
C ALA A 31 18.89 -49.41 1.63
N LYS A 32 17.58 -49.59 1.41
CA LYS A 32 16.75 -48.61 0.69
C LYS A 32 16.71 -47.24 1.39
N ALA A 33 16.65 -47.22 2.73
CA ALA A 33 16.68 -45.96 3.48
C ALA A 33 18.02 -45.22 3.31
N ALA A 34 19.15 -45.95 3.27
CA ALA A 34 20.47 -45.36 3.03
C ALA A 34 20.60 -44.77 1.62
N GLU A 35 20.10 -45.47 0.59
CA GLU A 35 20.07 -44.97 -0.78
C GLU A 35 19.22 -43.70 -0.92
N LEU A 36 18.02 -43.69 -0.34
CA LEU A 36 17.14 -42.52 -0.34
C LEU A 36 17.80 -41.31 0.35
N LYS A 37 18.51 -41.53 1.46
CA LYS A 37 19.23 -40.47 2.17
C LYS A 37 20.35 -39.88 1.31
N GLY A 38 21.14 -40.72 0.65
CA GLY A 38 22.19 -40.26 -0.28
C GLY A 38 21.64 -39.48 -1.48
N MET A 39 20.50 -39.91 -2.02
CA MET A 39 19.82 -39.18 -3.10
C MET A 39 19.31 -37.81 -2.64
N ALA A 40 18.75 -37.72 -1.43
CA ALA A 40 18.27 -36.46 -0.86
C ALA A 40 19.41 -35.45 -0.63
N GLU A 41 20.55 -35.91 -0.11
CA GLU A 41 21.74 -35.07 0.10
C GLU A 41 22.30 -34.54 -1.24
N SER A 42 22.37 -35.39 -2.27
CA SER A 42 22.77 -34.98 -3.62
C SER A 42 21.84 -33.93 -4.24
N LEU A 43 20.52 -34.05 -4.03
CA LEU A 43 19.54 -33.09 -4.51
C LEU A 43 19.65 -31.74 -3.79
N LEU A 44 19.90 -31.75 -2.48
CA LEU A 44 20.14 -30.53 -1.71
C LEU A 44 21.40 -29.80 -2.19
N GLU A 45 22.49 -30.53 -2.44
CA GLU A 45 23.72 -29.94 -2.96
C GLU A 45 23.53 -29.34 -4.36
N LYS A 46 22.84 -30.06 -5.26
CA LYS A 46 22.49 -29.55 -6.59
C LYS A 46 21.59 -28.31 -6.52
N ALA A 47 20.59 -28.29 -5.62
CA ALA A 47 19.74 -27.12 -5.40
C ALA A 47 20.54 -25.91 -4.89
N GLY A 48 21.54 -26.13 -4.01
CA GLY A 48 22.47 -25.11 -3.56
C GLY A 48 23.28 -24.50 -4.71
N LYS A 49 23.86 -25.35 -5.57
CA LYS A 49 24.63 -24.92 -6.75
C LYS A 49 23.75 -24.14 -7.75
N LEU A 50 22.53 -24.61 -8.01
CA LEU A 50 21.58 -23.91 -8.89
C LEU A 50 21.18 -22.53 -8.32
N ARG A 51 20.96 -22.41 -7.00
CA ARG A 51 20.68 -21.12 -6.35
C ARG A 51 21.87 -20.15 -6.43
N ALA A 52 23.10 -20.65 -6.34
CA ALA A 52 24.31 -19.84 -6.48
C ALA A 52 24.52 -19.36 -7.92
N ILE A 53 24.28 -20.23 -8.91
CA ILE A 53 24.37 -19.89 -10.34
C ILE A 53 23.29 -18.87 -10.73
N LYS A 54 22.05 -19.05 -10.26
CA LYS A 54 20.96 -18.09 -10.52
C LYS A 54 21.26 -16.71 -9.93
N ARG A 55 21.81 -16.65 -8.71
CA ARG A 55 22.27 -15.38 -8.12
C ARG A 55 23.36 -14.69 -8.95
N ARG A 56 24.33 -15.44 -9.49
CA ARG A 56 25.37 -14.88 -10.36
C ARG A 56 24.85 -14.39 -11.72
N GLN A 57 23.80 -15.01 -12.26
CA GLN A 57 23.18 -14.55 -13.52
C GLN A 57 22.30 -13.31 -13.34
N ASP A 58 21.66 -13.14 -12.18
CA ASP A 58 20.81 -11.97 -11.90
C ASP A 58 21.61 -10.73 -11.48
N GLU A 59 22.89 -10.85 -11.10
CA GLU A 59 23.75 -9.73 -10.70
C GLU A 59 24.08 -8.73 -11.85
N GLY A 60 23.83 -9.10 -13.10
CA GLY A 60 24.01 -8.24 -14.28
C GLY A 60 22.73 -7.71 -14.90
N ARG A 61 21.55 -8.23 -14.51
CA ARG A 61 20.28 -7.82 -15.12
C ARG A 61 19.69 -6.66 -14.34
N VAL A 62 19.63 -5.50 -14.98
CA VAL A 62 18.96 -4.31 -14.45
C VAL A 62 17.54 -4.69 -14.05
N GLN A 63 17.21 -4.62 -12.75
CA GLN A 63 15.86 -4.92 -12.29
C GLN A 63 14.94 -3.73 -12.54
N GLN A 64 13.66 -4.00 -12.79
CA GLN A 64 12.67 -2.95 -12.99
C GLN A 64 12.56 -2.01 -11.78
N SER A 65 12.73 -2.57 -10.58
CA SER A 65 12.81 -1.82 -9.32
C SER A 65 13.97 -0.80 -9.29
N ASP A 66 15.12 -1.14 -9.87
CA ASP A 66 16.26 -0.23 -9.95
C ASP A 66 15.95 0.95 -10.88
N ILE A 67 15.26 0.69 -12.00
CA ILE A 67 14.87 1.73 -12.96
C ILE A 67 13.88 2.71 -12.34
N GLU A 68 12.84 2.20 -11.68
CA GLU A 68 11.83 3.04 -11.02
C GLU A 68 12.44 3.91 -9.92
N TRP A 69 13.39 3.35 -9.17
CA TRP A 69 14.04 4.08 -8.10
C TRP A 69 14.94 5.19 -8.63
N VAL A 70 15.81 4.91 -9.61
CA VAL A 70 16.67 5.94 -10.21
C VAL A 70 15.81 7.02 -10.87
N SER A 71 14.64 6.64 -11.39
CA SER A 71 13.67 7.58 -11.95
C SER A 71 13.11 8.51 -10.86
N GLN A 72 12.89 7.99 -9.65
CA GLN A 72 12.46 8.81 -8.52
C GLN A 72 13.54 9.80 -8.09
N VAL A 73 14.81 9.38 -8.05
CA VAL A 73 15.93 10.31 -7.77
C VAL A 73 15.96 11.44 -8.79
N TYR A 74 15.77 11.13 -10.07
CA TYR A 74 15.71 12.16 -11.11
C TYR A 74 14.57 13.16 -10.87
N LYS A 75 13.38 12.67 -10.47
CA LYS A 75 12.22 13.50 -10.13
C LYS A 75 12.45 14.36 -8.89
N ASP A 76 13.08 13.81 -7.85
CA ASP A 76 13.35 14.52 -6.59
C ASP A 76 14.29 15.72 -6.79
N TYR A 77 15.20 15.63 -7.76
CA TYR A 77 16.12 16.73 -8.11
C TYR A 77 15.63 17.56 -9.30
N SER A 78 14.42 17.32 -9.81
CA SER A 78 13.82 18.04 -10.95
C SER A 78 14.72 18.12 -12.19
N GLY A 79 15.56 17.11 -12.42
CA GLY A 79 16.51 17.09 -13.53
C GLY A 79 17.73 18.03 -13.39
N ASP A 80 18.01 18.57 -12.20
CA ASP A 80 19.19 19.41 -11.95
C ASP A 80 20.50 18.60 -12.13
N VAL A 81 21.21 18.89 -13.22
CA VAL A 81 22.37 18.12 -13.70
C VAL A 81 23.52 18.15 -12.69
N ASP A 82 23.72 19.27 -11.99
CA ASP A 82 24.82 19.43 -11.04
C ASP A 82 24.60 18.58 -9.78
N LYS A 83 23.36 18.54 -9.29
CA LYS A 83 22.99 17.71 -8.14
C LYS A 83 23.03 16.23 -8.51
N LEU A 84 22.54 15.87 -9.70
CA LEU A 84 22.58 14.49 -10.18
C LEU A 84 24.01 13.99 -10.37
N ALA A 85 24.89 14.80 -10.95
CA ALA A 85 26.32 14.50 -11.08
C ALA A 85 26.97 14.24 -9.71
N LYS A 86 26.71 15.10 -8.72
CA LYS A 86 27.26 14.97 -7.36
C LYS A 86 26.72 13.74 -6.62
N VAL A 87 25.42 13.46 -6.71
CA VAL A 87 24.78 12.34 -6.00
C VAL A 87 25.13 11.01 -6.64
N CYS A 88 25.18 10.95 -7.98
CA CYS A 88 25.50 9.72 -8.70
C CYS A 88 27.01 9.48 -8.86
N GLY A 89 27.84 10.48 -8.54
CA GLY A 89 29.29 10.43 -8.76
C GLY A 89 29.66 10.36 -10.24
N VAL A 90 28.86 11.00 -11.09
CA VAL A 90 28.98 11.01 -12.55
C VAL A 90 29.62 12.34 -12.99
N GLN A 91 30.48 12.31 -14.01
CA GLN A 91 31.04 13.54 -14.56
C GLN A 91 29.96 14.38 -15.25
N ARG A 92 29.88 15.65 -14.87
CA ARG A 92 28.92 16.62 -15.43
C ARG A 92 28.97 16.69 -16.96
N GLU A 93 30.17 16.65 -17.53
CA GLU A 93 30.38 16.71 -18.99
C GLU A 93 29.68 15.57 -19.73
N LEU A 94 29.60 14.37 -19.14
CA LEU A 94 28.94 13.22 -19.77
C LEU A 94 27.42 13.36 -19.74
N LEU A 95 26.87 13.98 -18.69
CA LEU A 95 25.44 14.31 -18.61
C LEU A 95 25.06 15.41 -19.60
N GLU A 96 25.93 16.40 -19.80
CA GLU A 96 25.72 17.46 -20.80
C GLU A 96 25.83 16.94 -22.25
N LYS A 97 26.75 15.99 -22.51
CA LYS A 97 26.88 15.34 -23.83
C LYS A 97 25.71 14.41 -24.15
N HIS A 98 25.13 13.76 -23.15
CA HIS A 98 24.03 12.82 -23.31
C HIS A 98 22.85 13.15 -22.39
N PRO A 99 22.15 14.29 -22.60
CA PRO A 99 21.08 14.72 -21.72
C PRO A 99 19.97 13.65 -21.69
N PRO A 100 19.50 13.26 -20.49
CA PRO A 100 18.38 12.35 -20.37
C PRO A 100 17.09 13.04 -20.81
N LYS A 101 16.26 12.34 -21.59
CA LYS A 101 14.96 12.89 -22.05
C LYS A 101 13.89 12.82 -20.98
N ASP A 102 13.90 11.74 -20.21
CA ASP A 102 12.97 11.49 -19.11
C ASP A 102 13.70 10.75 -17.97
N ALA A 103 13.00 10.61 -16.85
CA ALA A 103 13.52 9.93 -15.66
C ALA A 103 13.89 8.45 -15.94
N ALA A 104 13.15 7.79 -16.82
CA ALA A 104 13.36 6.38 -17.15
C ALA A 104 14.57 6.17 -18.08
N ASP A 105 14.82 7.11 -18.98
CA ASP A 105 15.96 7.20 -19.90
C ASP A 105 17.24 7.49 -19.12
N PHE A 106 17.19 8.44 -18.18
CA PHE A 106 18.27 8.65 -17.22
C PHE A 106 18.63 7.35 -16.50
N SER A 107 17.62 6.67 -15.97
CA SER A 107 17.77 5.40 -15.22
C SER A 107 18.37 4.29 -16.06
N ARG A 108 17.91 4.13 -17.31
CA ARG A 108 18.47 3.13 -18.22
C ARG A 108 19.91 3.45 -18.59
N LYS A 109 20.22 4.72 -18.91
CA LYS A 109 21.57 5.14 -19.31
C LYS A 109 22.59 5.05 -18.19
N ILE A 110 22.21 5.43 -16.96
CA ILE A 110 23.12 5.33 -15.82
C ILE A 110 23.37 3.89 -15.41
N LEU A 111 22.34 3.03 -15.44
CA LEU A 111 22.49 1.60 -15.13
C LEU A 111 23.21 0.83 -16.25
N ALA A 112 23.07 1.28 -17.51
CA ALA A 112 23.86 0.79 -18.64
C ALA A 112 25.33 1.24 -18.59
N GLY A 113 25.64 2.24 -17.75
CA GLY A 113 26.98 2.82 -17.63
C GLY A 113 27.33 3.81 -18.74
N THR A 114 26.34 4.36 -19.45
CA THR A 114 26.56 5.36 -20.53
C THR A 114 27.22 6.64 -20.01
N TYR A 115 27.09 6.92 -18.72
CA TYR A 115 27.70 8.07 -18.06
C TYR A 115 28.99 7.75 -17.27
N SER A 116 29.55 6.55 -17.45
CA SER A 116 30.87 6.21 -16.88
C SER A 116 31.93 6.41 -17.97
N SER A 117 33.00 7.14 -17.65
CA SER A 117 34.10 7.39 -18.59
C SER A 117 34.90 6.13 -18.94
N GLY A 118 34.90 5.11 -18.07
CA GLY A 118 35.38 3.77 -18.39
C GLY A 118 34.22 2.79 -18.51
N ALA A 119 34.12 2.12 -19.65
CA ALA A 119 33.16 1.04 -19.87
C ALA A 119 33.48 -0.23 -19.06
N SER A 120 34.34 -0.15 -18.05
CA SER A 120 34.71 -1.30 -17.24
C SER A 120 33.53 -1.70 -16.35
N GLU A 121 33.23 -3.00 -16.30
CA GLU A 121 32.19 -3.52 -15.40
C GLU A 121 32.50 -3.21 -13.93
N ALA A 122 33.79 -3.01 -13.59
CA ALA A 122 34.22 -2.58 -12.26
C ALA A 122 33.71 -1.18 -11.90
N GLU A 123 33.78 -0.22 -12.84
CA GLU A 123 33.24 1.12 -12.61
C GLU A 123 31.72 1.11 -12.49
N LYS A 124 31.02 0.37 -13.37
CA LYS A 124 29.56 0.20 -13.28
C LYS A 124 29.14 -0.42 -11.95
N ALA A 125 29.88 -1.44 -11.48
CA ALA A 125 29.66 -2.04 -10.18
C ALA A 125 29.89 -1.03 -9.03
N SER A 126 30.91 -0.17 -9.13
CA SER A 126 31.17 0.87 -8.13
C SER A 126 30.05 1.92 -8.07
N VAL A 127 29.49 2.32 -9.21
CA VAL A 127 28.35 3.24 -9.28
C VAL A 127 27.12 2.59 -8.66
N ARG A 128 26.80 1.34 -9.00
CA ARG A 128 25.71 0.57 -8.37
C ARG A 128 25.88 0.47 -6.85
N HIS A 129 27.11 0.25 -6.38
CA HIS A 129 27.40 0.17 -4.94
C HIS A 129 27.13 1.50 -4.24
N ARG A 130 27.68 2.61 -4.75
CA ARG A 130 27.47 3.95 -4.16
C ARG A 130 26.00 4.35 -4.15
N LEU A 131 25.28 4.02 -5.23
CA LEU A 131 23.84 4.25 -5.33
C LEU A 131 23.08 3.49 -4.23
N LYS A 132 23.45 2.22 -4.01
CA LYS A 132 22.88 1.35 -2.98
C LYS A 132 23.21 1.81 -1.56
N GLU A 133 24.40 2.36 -1.34
CA GLU A 133 24.84 2.90 -0.06
C GLU A 133 24.10 4.21 0.28
N ALA A 134 24.05 5.16 -0.66
CA ALA A 134 23.26 6.38 -0.52
C ALA A 134 21.78 6.08 -0.26
N LEU A 135 21.28 4.97 -0.80
CA LEU A 135 19.96 4.40 -0.55
C LEU A 135 19.77 3.94 0.89
N GLN A 136 20.70 3.14 1.41
CA GLN A 136 20.65 2.64 2.78
C GLN A 136 20.72 3.81 3.78
N ASP A 137 21.52 4.82 3.48
CA ASP A 137 21.61 6.05 4.27
C ASP A 137 20.32 6.88 4.25
N LYS A 138 19.67 7.01 3.08
CA LYS A 138 18.36 7.68 3.02
C LYS A 138 17.32 6.87 3.78
N LYS A 139 17.31 5.55 3.64
CA LYS A 139 16.38 4.65 4.33
C LYS A 139 16.53 4.72 5.85
N SER A 140 17.74 4.85 6.38
CA SER A 140 17.96 5.01 7.83
C SER A 140 17.58 6.40 8.33
N LYS A 141 17.71 7.44 7.50
CA LYS A 141 17.28 8.82 7.81
C LYS A 141 15.78 9.04 7.70
N LEU A 142 15.09 8.27 6.87
CA LEU A 142 13.63 8.19 6.88
C LEU A 142 13.22 7.72 8.28
N ARG A 143 12.74 8.66 9.11
CA ARG A 143 12.20 8.36 10.43
C ARG A 143 11.23 7.21 10.24
N ARG A 144 11.44 6.13 11.01
CA ARG A 144 10.50 5.02 11.08
C ARG A 144 9.18 5.60 11.57
N THR A 145 8.35 6.02 10.63
CA THR A 145 6.96 6.33 10.88
C THR A 145 6.38 4.99 11.28
N THR A 146 6.28 4.78 12.59
CA THR A 146 5.39 3.78 13.13
C THR A 146 4.03 4.24 12.66
N THR A 147 3.59 3.73 11.50
CA THR A 147 2.19 3.74 11.14
C THR A 147 1.54 2.93 12.25
N LYS A 148 1.13 3.62 13.32
CA LYS A 148 0.13 3.09 14.21
C LYS A 148 -1.00 2.71 13.26
N GLU A 149 -1.19 1.42 13.07
CA GLU A 149 -2.45 0.91 12.56
C GLU A 149 -3.49 1.54 13.47
N MET A 150 -4.18 2.58 12.98
CA MET A 150 -5.28 3.16 13.74
C MET A 150 -6.35 2.08 13.76
N GLN A 151 -6.26 1.20 14.76
CA GLN A 151 -7.38 0.45 15.32
C GLN A 151 -8.30 1.39 16.12
N GLY A 152 -8.27 2.68 15.81
CA GLY A 152 -9.10 3.69 16.44
C GLY A 152 -10.47 3.70 15.78
N VAL A 153 -11.50 3.73 16.62
CA VAL A 153 -12.82 4.21 16.23
C VAL A 153 -12.64 5.55 15.51
N ALA A 154 -13.20 5.68 14.31
CA ALA A 154 -13.14 6.92 13.53
C ALA A 154 -13.56 8.11 14.39
N SER A 155 -12.86 9.24 14.29
CA SER A 155 -13.20 10.40 15.11
C SER A 155 -14.57 10.95 14.68
N ASP A 156 -15.34 11.51 15.62
CA ASP A 156 -16.66 12.06 15.27
C ASP A 156 -16.57 13.19 14.22
N ALA A 157 -15.45 13.90 14.13
CA ALA A 157 -15.21 14.90 13.09
C ALA A 157 -15.12 14.25 11.69
N GLU A 158 -14.46 13.09 11.58
CA GLU A 158 -14.35 12.34 10.32
C GLU A 158 -15.71 11.76 9.91
N VAL A 159 -16.45 11.22 10.88
CA VAL A 159 -17.81 10.72 10.67
C VAL A 159 -18.72 11.84 10.17
N ASN A 160 -18.65 13.04 10.76
CA ASN A 160 -19.45 14.19 10.33
C ASN A 160 -19.06 14.65 8.91
N MET A 161 -17.78 14.64 8.54
CA MET A 161 -17.35 14.98 7.18
C MET A 161 -17.95 14.03 6.14
N VAL A 162 -17.97 12.72 6.41
CA VAL A 162 -18.59 11.74 5.50
C VAL A 162 -20.12 11.86 5.53
N ALA A 163 -20.73 12.17 6.67
CA ALA A 163 -22.17 12.38 6.78
C ALA A 163 -22.65 13.53 5.87
N VAL A 164 -21.84 14.58 5.69
CA VAL A 164 -22.16 15.68 4.76
C VAL A 164 -22.27 15.20 3.31
N LEU A 165 -21.48 14.21 2.89
CA LEU A 165 -21.61 13.62 1.54
C LEU A 165 -22.97 12.94 1.37
N TYR A 166 -23.43 12.22 2.40
CA TYR A 166 -24.73 11.56 2.39
C TYR A 166 -25.89 12.58 2.32
N THR A 167 -25.83 13.65 3.12
CA THR A 167 -26.84 14.70 3.10
C THR A 167 -26.85 15.48 1.78
N ASN A 168 -25.66 15.75 1.20
CA ASN A 168 -25.55 16.45 -0.07
C ASN A 168 -26.09 15.63 -1.25
N ALA A 169 -25.96 14.30 -1.18
CA ALA A 169 -26.57 13.39 -2.16
C ALA A 169 -28.08 13.16 -1.92
N GLY A 170 -28.66 13.74 -0.86
CA GLY A 170 -30.07 13.55 -0.51
C GLY A 170 -30.41 12.13 -0.08
N GLY A 171 -29.42 11.35 0.38
CA GLY A 171 -29.59 9.94 0.73
C GLY A 171 -29.68 8.97 -0.47
N ASP A 172 -29.47 9.45 -1.70
CA ASP A 172 -29.44 8.61 -2.89
C ASP A 172 -28.18 7.74 -2.94
N LEU A 173 -28.36 6.43 -2.72
CA LEU A 173 -27.26 5.47 -2.62
C LEU A 173 -26.51 5.29 -3.94
N GLU A 174 -27.15 5.47 -5.10
CA GLU A 174 -26.50 5.31 -6.41
C GLU A 174 -25.53 6.46 -6.68
N ARG A 175 -25.93 7.69 -6.35
CA ARG A 175 -25.05 8.87 -6.45
C ARG A 175 -23.87 8.77 -5.49
N ILE A 176 -24.10 8.29 -4.27
CA ILE A 176 -23.04 8.10 -3.29
C ILE A 176 -22.04 7.04 -3.75
N ALA A 177 -22.54 5.94 -4.32
CA ALA A 177 -21.73 4.91 -4.95
C ALA A 177 -20.83 5.47 -6.06
N GLU A 178 -21.38 6.31 -6.95
CA GLU A 178 -20.62 6.94 -8.04
C GLU A 178 -19.53 7.90 -7.51
N ILE A 179 -19.85 8.73 -6.52
CA ILE A 179 -18.92 9.70 -5.94
C ILE A 179 -17.74 9.00 -5.25
N ILE A 180 -18.00 7.94 -4.48
CA ILE A 180 -16.99 7.26 -3.67
C ILE A 180 -16.29 6.14 -4.46
N GLY A 181 -16.92 5.66 -5.54
CA GLY A 181 -16.42 4.53 -6.33
C GLY A 181 -16.69 3.17 -5.66
N ILE A 182 -17.81 3.03 -4.96
CA ILE A 182 -18.25 1.77 -4.32
C ILE A 182 -19.44 1.22 -5.10
N GLY A 183 -19.57 -0.11 -5.25
CA GLY A 183 -20.73 -0.70 -5.91
C GLY A 183 -22.03 -0.41 -5.16
N ALA A 184 -23.06 0.07 -5.88
CA ALA A 184 -24.37 0.39 -5.30
C ALA A 184 -25.02 -0.83 -4.62
N GLU A 185 -24.78 -2.04 -5.13
CA GLU A 185 -25.26 -3.30 -4.54
C GLU A 185 -24.80 -3.49 -3.09
N VAL A 186 -23.58 -3.05 -2.76
CA VAL A 186 -23.00 -3.19 -1.41
C VAL A 186 -23.71 -2.27 -0.42
N LEU A 187 -24.04 -1.05 -0.86
CA LEU A 187 -24.81 -0.09 -0.08
C LEU A 187 -26.26 -0.55 0.12
N GLN A 188 -26.86 -1.17 -0.91
CA GLN A 188 -28.22 -1.72 -0.83
C GLN A 188 -28.32 -2.93 0.11
N ARG A 189 -27.28 -3.76 0.20
CA ARG A 189 -27.25 -4.91 1.15
C ARG A 189 -27.20 -4.45 2.61
N ASN A 190 -26.54 -3.34 2.92
CA ASN A 190 -26.37 -2.81 4.27
C ASN A 190 -26.73 -1.31 4.33
N PRO A 191 -28.00 -0.94 4.11
CA PRO A 191 -28.38 0.47 4.04
C PRO A 191 -28.06 1.17 5.37
N PRO A 192 -27.51 2.39 5.32
CA PRO A 192 -27.32 3.20 6.51
C PRO A 192 -28.68 3.70 7.02
N VAL A 193 -28.85 3.78 8.34
CA VAL A 193 -30.07 4.34 8.95
C VAL A 193 -30.08 5.86 8.83
N ASP A 194 -28.92 6.47 9.09
CA ASP A 194 -28.70 7.92 9.09
C ASP A 194 -27.37 8.28 8.43
N ALA A 195 -27.19 9.56 8.08
CA ALA A 195 -25.94 10.08 7.51
C ALA A 195 -24.71 9.79 8.40
N ARG A 196 -24.88 9.80 9.73
CA ARG A 196 -23.81 9.44 10.68
C ARG A 196 -23.52 7.95 10.70
N ASP A 197 -24.53 7.11 10.58
CA ASP A 197 -24.37 5.66 10.49
C ASP A 197 -23.61 5.28 9.21
N PHE A 198 -23.95 5.92 8.09
CA PHE A 198 -23.21 5.82 6.84
C PHE A 198 -21.72 6.12 7.03
N GLY A 199 -21.38 7.25 7.67
CA GLY A 199 -20.00 7.63 7.93
C GLY A 199 -19.24 6.62 8.78
N ARG A 200 -19.87 6.09 9.84
CA ARG A 200 -19.26 5.06 10.70
C ARG A 200 -19.02 3.75 9.93
N LYS A 201 -20.02 3.26 9.20
CA LYS A 201 -19.94 2.00 8.43
C LYS A 201 -18.92 2.09 7.29
N LEU A 202 -18.85 3.23 6.60
CA LEU A 202 -17.87 3.48 5.54
C LEU A 202 -16.44 3.48 6.09
N LEU A 203 -16.17 4.24 7.15
CA LEU A 203 -14.82 4.33 7.72
C LEU A 203 -14.38 3.03 8.42
N ALA A 204 -15.34 2.26 8.95
CA ALA A 204 -15.12 0.90 9.43
C ALA A 204 -14.82 -0.10 8.28
N GLY A 205 -15.06 0.29 7.03
CA GLY A 205 -14.84 -0.55 5.85
C GLY A 205 -15.85 -1.68 5.73
N GLN A 206 -17.10 -1.46 6.16
CA GLN A 206 -18.20 -2.42 5.99
C GLN A 206 -18.74 -2.45 4.55
N TYR A 207 -18.45 -1.41 3.75
CA TYR A 207 -18.88 -1.27 2.36
C TYR A 207 -17.80 -1.68 1.33
N THR A 208 -16.73 -2.36 1.76
CA THR A 208 -15.66 -2.84 0.87
C THR A 208 -15.75 -4.36 0.77
N GLU A 209 -16.11 -4.90 -0.40
CA GLU A 209 -16.26 -6.36 -0.61
C GLU A 209 -14.93 -7.12 -0.50
N GLU A 210 -13.83 -6.47 -0.85
CA GLU A 210 -12.48 -7.01 -0.68
C GLU A 210 -11.92 -6.61 0.68
N SER A 211 -12.12 -7.48 1.68
CA SER A 211 -11.63 -7.32 3.06
C SER A 211 -10.09 -7.44 3.19
N SER A 212 -9.31 -6.98 2.22
CA SER A 212 -7.88 -6.77 2.45
C SER A 212 -7.71 -5.42 3.16
N GLU A 213 -6.97 -5.38 4.27
CA GLU A 213 -6.69 -4.12 4.97
C GLU A 213 -6.00 -3.10 4.05
N ALA A 214 -5.27 -3.59 3.04
CA ALA A 214 -4.67 -2.79 1.99
C ALA A 214 -5.72 -2.03 1.16
N ALA A 215 -6.83 -2.67 0.76
CA ALA A 215 -7.91 -2.00 0.04
C ALA A 215 -8.61 -0.94 0.90
N LYS A 216 -8.88 -1.25 2.18
CA LYS A 216 -9.46 -0.28 3.14
C LYS A 216 -8.56 0.93 3.34
N LYS A 217 -7.25 0.73 3.44
CA LYS A 217 -6.28 1.82 3.54
C LYS A 217 -6.26 2.67 2.28
N ASN A 218 -6.20 2.04 1.10
CA ASN A 218 -6.21 2.77 -0.18
C ASN A 218 -7.48 3.61 -0.34
N LEU A 219 -8.64 3.08 0.06
CA LEU A 219 -9.90 3.82 0.06
C LEU A 219 -9.87 5.03 1.01
N ARG A 220 -9.39 4.84 2.24
CA ARG A 220 -9.22 5.95 3.21
C ARG A 220 -8.27 7.02 2.67
N ASP A 221 -7.15 6.62 2.07
CA ASP A 221 -6.18 7.53 1.47
C ASP A 221 -6.80 8.29 0.27
N GLN A 222 -7.60 7.63 -0.55
CA GLN A 222 -8.34 8.28 -1.66
C GLN A 222 -9.36 9.29 -1.15
N ILE A 223 -10.20 8.92 -0.18
CA ILE A 223 -11.21 9.80 0.42
C ILE A 223 -10.54 11.01 1.09
N ALA A 224 -9.46 10.79 1.86
CA ALA A 224 -8.71 11.86 2.50
C ALA A 224 -8.11 12.85 1.48
N ASN A 225 -7.57 12.33 0.37
CA ASN A 225 -7.03 13.16 -0.71
C ASN A 225 -8.12 13.95 -1.44
N GLN A 226 -9.29 13.32 -1.70
CA GLN A 226 -10.44 14.00 -2.31
C GLN A 226 -10.98 15.11 -1.40
N LEU A 227 -11.18 14.82 -0.11
CA LEU A 227 -11.60 15.81 0.89
C LEU A 227 -10.60 16.97 0.95
N ARG A 228 -9.29 16.69 0.99
CA ARG A 228 -8.27 17.73 0.99
C ARG A 228 -8.32 18.60 -0.26
N ARG A 229 -8.56 17.99 -1.44
CA ARG A 229 -8.76 18.74 -2.70
C ARG A 229 -10.02 19.58 -2.64
N GLN A 230 -11.15 19.03 -2.19
CA GLN A 230 -12.39 19.78 -2.07
C GLN A 230 -12.25 20.95 -1.08
N VAL A 231 -11.66 20.72 0.10
CA VAL A 231 -11.36 21.79 1.07
C VAL A 231 -10.45 22.86 0.47
N SER A 232 -9.49 22.51 -0.39
CA SER A 232 -8.66 23.49 -1.10
C SER A 232 -9.39 24.24 -2.21
N MET A 233 -10.42 23.62 -2.82
CA MET A 233 -11.26 24.23 -3.86
C MET A 233 -12.38 25.09 -3.29
N LEU A 234 -12.86 24.79 -2.09
CA LEU A 234 -13.63 25.76 -1.31
C LEU A 234 -12.70 26.96 -1.11
N ARG A 235 -12.96 28.04 -1.87
CA ARG A 235 -12.26 29.32 -1.70
C ARG A 235 -12.21 29.57 -0.21
N ARG A 236 -11.02 29.87 0.31
CA ARG A 236 -10.87 30.54 1.61
C ARG A 236 -11.71 31.81 1.52
N THR A 237 -12.98 31.72 1.85
CA THR A 237 -13.77 32.86 2.25
C THR A 237 -12.97 33.37 3.42
N ALA A 238 -12.33 34.52 3.24
CA ALA A 238 -11.80 35.25 4.37
C ALA A 238 -13.03 35.50 5.25
N THR A 239 -13.23 34.64 6.25
CA THR A 239 -14.14 34.92 7.35
C THR A 239 -13.58 36.18 7.94
N ARG A 240 -14.17 37.30 7.53
CA ARG A 240 -13.85 38.62 8.01
C ARG A 240 -14.24 38.57 9.48
N GLU A 241 -13.26 38.33 10.34
CA GLU A 241 -13.46 38.32 11.78
C GLU A 241 -14.12 39.64 12.14
N TYR A 242 -15.34 39.57 12.65
CA TYR A 242 -16.12 40.74 13.03
C TYR A 242 -15.41 41.37 14.22
N SER A 243 -14.76 42.51 14.01
CA SER A 243 -14.00 43.23 15.04
C SER A 243 -14.88 43.94 16.07
N GLY A 244 -16.16 43.61 16.17
CA GLY A 244 -17.13 44.26 17.07
C GLY A 244 -17.62 45.62 16.59
N GLU A 245 -16.85 46.31 15.76
CA GLU A 245 -17.19 47.64 15.23
C GLU A 245 -17.66 47.54 13.77
N ALA A 246 -18.89 48.00 13.51
CA ALA A 246 -19.38 48.15 12.15
C ALA A 246 -18.57 49.24 11.43
N ARG A 247 -18.09 48.97 10.20
CA ARG A 247 -17.42 50.01 9.42
C ARG A 247 -18.43 51.08 9.03
N SER A 248 -17.99 52.32 8.90
CA SER A 248 -18.82 53.44 8.45
C SER A 248 -19.54 53.12 7.13
N GLU A 249 -18.86 52.43 6.20
CA GLU A 249 -19.41 51.98 4.92
C GLU A 249 -20.60 51.01 5.10
N ASP A 250 -20.51 50.07 6.05
CA ASP A 250 -21.58 49.09 6.32
C ASP A 250 -22.80 49.79 6.98
N VAL A 251 -22.54 50.80 7.82
CA VAL A 251 -23.58 51.63 8.46
C VAL A 251 -24.27 52.54 7.45
N GLU A 252 -23.53 53.17 6.54
CA GLU A 252 -24.08 54.00 5.47
C GLU A 252 -24.92 53.18 4.48
N ALA A 253 -24.46 51.98 4.12
CA ALA A 253 -25.23 51.07 3.27
C ALA A 253 -26.56 50.67 3.93
N LEU A 254 -26.54 50.33 5.22
CA LEU A 254 -27.77 50.04 5.98
C LEU A 254 -28.68 51.27 6.09
N ALA A 255 -28.12 52.46 6.32
CA ALA A 255 -28.88 53.71 6.37
C ALA A 255 -29.54 54.03 5.02
N GLN A 256 -28.85 53.80 3.90
CA GLN A 256 -29.43 53.97 2.57
C GLN A 256 -30.60 53.02 2.32
N VAL A 257 -30.46 51.74 2.68
CA VAL A 257 -31.56 50.77 2.55
C VAL A 257 -32.73 51.15 3.46
N TYR A 258 -32.45 51.58 4.70
CA TYR A 258 -33.49 52.05 5.63
C TYR A 258 -34.26 53.26 5.08
N LEU A 259 -33.56 54.24 4.50
CA LEU A 259 -34.17 55.41 3.88
C LEU A 259 -34.96 55.06 2.61
N GLN A 260 -34.44 54.15 1.77
CA GLN A 260 -35.12 53.67 0.56
C GLN A 260 -36.46 52.99 0.89
N HIS A 261 -36.53 52.28 2.00
CA HIS A 261 -37.75 51.62 2.47
C HIS A 261 -38.56 52.46 3.47
N CYS A 262 -38.25 53.75 3.64
CA CYS A 262 -38.98 54.67 4.52
C CYS A 262 -39.10 54.17 5.98
N GLY A 263 -38.13 53.38 6.46
CA GLY A 263 -38.17 52.77 7.78
C GLY A 263 -39.13 51.59 7.94
N ASP A 264 -39.69 51.06 6.85
CA ASP A 264 -40.54 49.86 6.87
C ASP A 264 -39.69 48.59 7.00
N LEU A 265 -39.54 48.13 8.25
CA LEU A 265 -38.73 46.96 8.60
C LEU A 265 -39.26 45.65 7.99
N GLU A 266 -40.55 45.58 7.62
CA GLU A 266 -41.14 44.38 7.02
C GLU A 266 -40.75 44.20 5.55
N ARG A 267 -40.31 45.27 4.89
CA ARG A 267 -39.89 45.26 3.48
C ARG A 267 -38.41 45.00 3.27
N LEU A 268 -37.62 44.98 4.35
CA LEU A 268 -36.23 44.59 4.26
C LEU A 268 -36.17 43.12 3.82
N PRO A 269 -35.46 42.79 2.71
CA PRO A 269 -35.23 41.39 2.38
C PRO A 269 -34.56 40.72 3.58
N PRO A 270 -34.82 39.42 3.85
CA PRO A 270 -34.17 38.67 4.92
C PRO A 270 -32.66 38.52 4.62
N LEU A 271 -31.93 39.61 4.80
CA LEU A 271 -30.49 39.76 4.57
C LEU A 271 -29.69 39.00 5.63
N TRP A 272 -30.31 38.77 6.78
CA TRP A 272 -29.82 37.86 7.78
C TRP A 272 -30.50 36.52 7.57
N GLY A 273 -29.79 35.57 6.97
CA GLY A 273 -30.25 34.18 6.73
C GLY A 273 -30.56 33.37 8.00
N GLY A 274 -30.83 34.03 9.13
CA GLY A 274 -31.40 33.42 10.31
C GLY A 274 -32.91 33.26 10.13
N ARG A 275 -33.37 32.02 9.93
CA ARG A 275 -34.76 31.63 10.19
C ARG A 275 -35.02 31.61 11.70
N GLY A 276 -34.82 32.74 12.36
CA GLY A 276 -35.11 32.93 13.77
C GLY A 276 -36.22 33.96 13.87
N SER A 277 -37.42 33.51 14.23
CA SER A 277 -38.51 34.38 14.68
C SER A 277 -38.02 35.21 15.87
N PHE A 278 -37.60 36.44 15.63
CA PHE A 278 -37.40 37.44 16.67
C PHE A 278 -38.73 38.14 16.91
N LEU A 279 -39.63 37.45 17.63
CA LEU A 279 -40.71 38.07 18.37
C LEU A 279 -40.83 37.33 19.70
N PRO A 280 -40.82 38.02 20.86
CA PRO A 280 -41.25 37.45 22.13
C PRO A 280 -42.76 37.16 22.14
#